data_AF-A0A7K9HN12-F1
#
_entry.id   AF-A0A7K9HN12-F1
#
_cell.length_a   1.000
_cell.length_b   1.000
_cell.length_c   1.000
_cell.angle_alpha   90.00
_cell.angle_beta   90.00
_cell.angle_gamma   90.00
#
_symmetry.space_group_name_H-M   'P 1'
#
loop_
_entity.id
_entity.type
_entity.pdbx_description
1 polymer ?
#
loop_
_entity_poly.entity_id
_entity_poly.type
_entity_poly.pdbx_seq_one_letter_code
_entity_poly.pdbx_strand_id
1 'polypeptide(L)'
;LTEDEDIQRMLRGSLLRKIKSRGVPRERLFRLQEDGVTVCFEGRFRGARSPQSFSVTHIEGVREGHRSEGLRKHGAAFPERHCFTIVLKGRRKNLDLVARGEEDACHWVQGLTKLMGRLQAMSQPEKLDHWIHGVLQRADRNKDNKMSFREVKSMLRMINIDMDDVYAYKLFKECDRSGNERLEGWELEEFCRRLLRRPELEELFGLYSGEDLVLSAEELQDFLRDQGEDSSLQQATTIIRTYELNEKARQQDLLMLDGFMMYLLSAAGDILNQEHTKVHQDMSQPLCHYFISSSHNTYLTRNQIGGTSSTEAYVRVLLAGCRCVELDCWEGSDGEPVVYHGHTLTSKILFRDVIESIRDYAFKQSPYPVILSLENHCGLEQQATMARHMRSILGDMLLTEPLEGQDPHHLPSPEQLKGKVLVKGKKLPELWHEPRGVTSLMEPEEEEEEEEEEEEKLQERSSREVAIRARVSLAWWLLQAKDALQVAPELSAVVVYCQAVPFPGLAQALSHPRPCEMSSFSERKARKLIKEAG
;
A
#
# COMPACT_ATOMS: atom_id res chain seq x y z
N LEU A 1 21.85 -10.06 -20.93
CA LEU A 1 20.58 -10.80 -20.70
C LEU A 1 20.60 -12.18 -21.35
N THR A 2 21.05 -12.28 -22.61
CA THR A 2 21.04 -13.52 -23.38
C THR A 2 21.97 -14.60 -22.83
N GLU A 3 22.91 -14.25 -21.96
CA GLU A 3 23.85 -15.19 -21.33
C GLU A 3 23.43 -15.63 -19.91
N ASP A 4 22.40 -15.00 -19.31
CA ASP A 4 21.93 -15.38 -17.98
C ASP A 4 21.03 -16.62 -18.07
N GLU A 5 21.40 -17.68 -17.35
CA GLU A 5 20.74 -18.99 -17.43
C GLU A 5 19.27 -18.93 -17.02
N ASP A 6 18.92 -18.14 -16.00
CA ASP A 6 17.54 -18.00 -15.52
C ASP A 6 16.68 -17.34 -16.60
N ILE A 7 17.19 -16.26 -17.19
CA ILE A 7 16.50 -15.53 -18.26
C ILE A 7 16.36 -16.40 -19.50
N GLN A 8 17.39 -17.15 -19.88
CA GLN A 8 17.32 -18.11 -20.98
C GLN A 8 16.26 -19.20 -20.73
N ARG A 9 16.14 -19.69 -19.50
CA ARG A 9 15.10 -20.64 -19.13
C ARG A 9 13.70 -20.03 -19.27
N MET A 10 13.51 -18.79 -18.82
CA MET A 10 12.25 -18.06 -18.96
C MET A 10 11.89 -17.76 -20.44
N LEU A 11 12.88 -17.44 -21.29
CA LEU A 11 12.70 -17.22 -22.73
C LEU A 11 12.31 -18.51 -23.47
N ARG A 12 12.90 -19.66 -23.12
CA ARG A 12 12.44 -20.97 -23.62
C ARG A 12 11.01 -21.27 -23.14
N GLY A 13 10.72 -20.88 -21.92
CA GLY A 13 9.43 -21.03 -21.25
C GLY A 13 9.33 -22.33 -20.45
N SER A 14 8.51 -22.32 -19.41
CA SER A 14 8.28 -23.46 -18.51
C SER A 14 6.79 -23.73 -18.33
N LEU A 15 6.48 -24.98 -18.04
CA LEU A 15 5.12 -25.43 -17.76
C LEU A 15 4.81 -25.22 -16.29
N LEU A 16 3.90 -24.28 -16.00
CA LEU A 16 3.51 -23.91 -14.65
C LEU A 16 2.01 -24.12 -14.44
N ARG A 17 1.62 -24.55 -13.24
CA ARG A 17 0.22 -24.74 -12.87
C ARG A 17 -0.26 -23.55 -12.06
N LYS A 18 -1.36 -22.94 -12.49
CA LYS A 18 -1.99 -21.85 -11.75
C LYS A 18 -2.91 -22.40 -10.66
N ILE A 19 -2.63 -22.08 -9.41
CA ILE A 19 -3.46 -22.44 -8.24
C ILE A 19 -4.61 -21.44 -8.08
N LYS A 20 -5.79 -21.95 -7.75
CA LYS A 20 -7.03 -21.17 -7.55
C LYS A 20 -7.90 -21.83 -6.49
N SER A 21 -8.78 -21.05 -5.88
CA SER A 21 -9.76 -21.54 -4.92
C SER A 21 -10.82 -22.48 -5.49
N ARG A 22 -11.07 -22.45 -6.81
CA ARG A 22 -12.01 -23.34 -7.49
C ARG A 22 -11.47 -23.82 -8.83
N GLY A 23 -11.61 -25.13 -9.07
CA GLY A 23 -11.25 -25.81 -10.32
C GLY A 23 -9.88 -26.49 -10.28
N VAL A 24 -9.71 -27.53 -11.11
CA VAL A 24 -8.46 -28.29 -11.21
C VAL A 24 -7.33 -27.40 -11.75
N PRO A 25 -6.17 -27.33 -11.07
CA PRO A 25 -5.01 -26.62 -11.58
C PRO A 25 -4.62 -27.17 -12.95
N ARG A 26 -4.65 -26.30 -13.97
CA ARG A 26 -4.19 -26.64 -15.31
C ARG A 26 -2.82 -26.09 -15.54
N GLU A 27 -1.97 -26.92 -16.10
CA GLU A 27 -0.65 -26.55 -16.55
C GLU A 27 -0.74 -25.66 -17.80
N ARG A 28 0.12 -24.66 -17.87
CA ARG A 28 0.19 -23.68 -18.95
C ARG A 28 1.64 -23.38 -19.24
N LEU A 29 1.97 -23.18 -20.50
CA LEU A 29 3.28 -22.67 -20.87
C LEU A 29 3.35 -21.18 -20.52
N PHE A 30 4.27 -20.81 -19.64
CA PHE A 30 4.65 -19.43 -19.36
C PHE A 30 5.97 -19.15 -20.07
N ARG A 31 6.09 -17.99 -20.71
CA ARG A 31 7.28 -17.61 -21.48
C ARG A 31 7.53 -16.11 -21.41
N LEU A 32 8.76 -15.72 -21.08
CA LEU A 32 9.25 -14.36 -21.26
C LEU A 32 9.45 -14.08 -22.75
N GLN A 33 8.97 -12.94 -23.24
CA GLN A 33 9.21 -12.50 -24.61
C GLN A 33 10.61 -11.92 -24.76
N GLU A 34 11.10 -11.82 -26.00
CA GLU A 34 12.42 -11.27 -26.31
C GLU A 34 12.58 -9.80 -25.90
N ASP A 35 11.47 -9.09 -25.69
CA ASP A 35 11.45 -7.76 -25.09
C ASP A 35 12.00 -7.72 -23.66
N GLY A 36 12.13 -8.87 -22.98
CA GLY A 36 12.65 -8.98 -21.61
C GLY A 36 11.72 -8.42 -20.53
N VAL A 37 10.50 -8.02 -20.88
CA VAL A 37 9.52 -7.43 -19.94
C VAL A 37 8.13 -8.02 -20.02
N THR A 38 7.77 -8.70 -21.11
CA THR A 38 6.43 -9.28 -21.25
C THR A 38 6.49 -10.78 -20.96
N VAL A 39 5.69 -11.23 -20.00
CA VAL A 39 5.46 -12.66 -19.76
C VAL A 39 4.11 -13.04 -20.37
N CYS A 40 4.13 -13.97 -21.33
CA CYS A 40 2.96 -14.52 -21.99
C CYS A 40 2.65 -15.92 -21.47
N PHE A 41 1.36 -16.27 -21.42
CA PHE A 41 0.92 -17.61 -21.06
C PHE A 41 -0.40 -18.01 -21.73
N GLU A 42 -0.59 -19.32 -21.89
CA GLU A 42 -1.74 -19.87 -22.61
C GLU A 42 -3.09 -19.61 -21.91
N GLY A 43 -4.09 -19.21 -22.71
CA GLY A 43 -5.46 -18.93 -22.27
C GLY A 43 -6.24 -20.19 -21.86
N ARG A 44 -7.46 -20.02 -21.33
CA ARG A 44 -8.32 -21.15 -20.90
C ARG A 44 -8.81 -22.06 -22.04
N PHE A 45 -8.77 -21.60 -23.29
CA PHE A 45 -9.33 -22.28 -24.45
C PHE A 45 -8.26 -22.42 -25.55
N ARG A 46 -8.08 -23.64 -26.07
CA ARG A 46 -7.36 -23.84 -27.35
C ARG A 46 -8.15 -23.09 -28.42
N GLY A 47 -7.62 -21.97 -28.92
CA GLY A 47 -8.29 -21.08 -29.88
C GLY A 47 -8.68 -19.69 -29.37
N ALA A 48 -8.32 -19.29 -28.13
CA ALA A 48 -8.44 -17.89 -27.73
C ALA A 48 -7.57 -17.00 -28.64
N ARG A 49 -8.17 -15.96 -29.24
CA ARG A 49 -7.55 -15.09 -30.27
C ARG A 49 -6.32 -14.28 -29.79
N SER A 50 -5.94 -14.35 -28.51
CA SER A 50 -4.71 -13.76 -27.99
C SER A 50 -4.21 -14.50 -26.74
N PRO A 51 -2.88 -14.72 -26.60
CA PRO A 51 -2.28 -15.20 -25.35
C PRO A 51 -2.53 -14.18 -24.22
N GLN A 52 -2.72 -14.67 -22.99
CA GLN A 52 -2.79 -13.78 -21.83
C GLN A 52 -1.37 -13.34 -21.47
N SER A 53 -1.18 -12.07 -21.14
CA SER A 53 0.15 -11.56 -20.79
C SER A 53 0.11 -10.57 -19.62
N PHE A 54 1.26 -10.39 -18.99
CA PHE A 54 1.51 -9.33 -18.03
C PHE A 54 2.94 -8.82 -18.20
N SER A 55 3.14 -7.53 -17.94
CA SER A 55 4.47 -6.91 -17.89
C SER A 55 5.13 -7.15 -16.54
N VAL A 56 6.44 -7.38 -16.53
CA VAL A 56 7.32 -7.42 -15.36
C VAL A 56 7.25 -6.09 -14.60
N THR A 57 7.01 -4.97 -15.28
CA THR A 57 6.81 -3.65 -14.64
C THR A 57 5.61 -3.60 -13.69
N HIS A 58 4.63 -4.49 -13.88
CA HIS A 58 3.47 -4.64 -13.00
C HIS A 58 3.71 -5.59 -11.83
N ILE A 59 4.88 -6.20 -11.71
CA ILE A 59 5.22 -7.08 -10.59
C ILE A 59 5.71 -6.20 -9.44
N GLU A 60 5.12 -6.40 -8.28
CA GLU A 60 5.51 -5.75 -7.03
C GLU A 60 6.55 -6.59 -6.28
N GLY A 61 6.44 -7.92 -6.38
CA GLY A 61 7.36 -8.87 -5.76
C GLY A 61 7.08 -10.30 -6.16
N VAL A 62 8.01 -11.19 -5.79
CA VAL A 62 7.85 -12.64 -5.90
C VAL A 62 7.98 -13.25 -4.51
N ARG A 63 7.08 -14.17 -4.15
CA ARG A 63 7.12 -14.88 -2.87
C ARG A 63 7.33 -16.36 -3.12
N GLU A 64 8.38 -16.92 -2.54
CA GLU A 64 8.68 -18.36 -2.62
C GLU A 64 7.83 -19.17 -1.65
N GLY A 65 7.55 -20.42 -2.01
CA GLY A 65 6.85 -21.36 -1.15
C GLY A 65 5.38 -21.04 -0.94
N HIS A 66 4.84 -21.50 0.19
CA HIS A 66 3.44 -21.30 0.55
C HIS A 66 3.23 -19.98 1.31
N ARG A 67 3.82 -18.89 0.82
CA ARG A 67 3.78 -17.57 1.48
C ARG A 67 2.58 -16.70 1.10
N SER A 68 1.76 -17.11 0.13
CA SER A 68 0.49 -16.44 -0.17
C SER A 68 -0.68 -17.14 0.49
N GLU A 69 -1.76 -16.41 0.75
CA GLU A 69 -3.00 -17.01 1.27
C GLU A 69 -3.52 -18.14 0.36
N GLY A 70 -3.44 -17.95 -0.97
CA GLY A 70 -3.93 -18.92 -1.94
C GLY A 70 -3.13 -20.22 -1.92
N LEU A 71 -1.80 -20.15 -1.80
CA LEU A 71 -0.95 -21.34 -1.71
C LEU A 71 -1.03 -22.04 -0.35
N ARG A 72 -1.20 -21.31 0.76
CA ARG A 72 -1.46 -21.93 2.07
C ARG A 72 -2.73 -22.77 2.06
N LYS A 73 -3.81 -22.22 1.49
CA LYS A 73 -5.14 -22.87 1.48
C LYS A 73 -5.28 -23.97 0.42
N HIS A 74 -4.62 -23.83 -0.72
CA HIS A 74 -4.88 -24.69 -1.89
C HIS A 74 -3.62 -25.34 -2.49
N GLY A 75 -2.43 -25.02 -1.98
CA GLY A 75 -1.14 -25.51 -2.46
C GLY A 75 -0.60 -26.74 -1.71
N ALA A 76 -1.24 -27.17 -0.62
CA ALA A 76 -0.73 -28.23 0.27
C ALA A 76 -0.42 -29.57 -0.41
N ALA A 77 -1.03 -29.86 -1.57
CA ALA A 77 -0.75 -31.05 -2.35
C ALA A 77 0.59 -31.00 -3.13
N PHE A 78 1.27 -29.86 -3.12
CA PHE A 78 2.52 -29.64 -3.87
C PHE A 78 3.69 -29.36 -2.91
N PRO A 79 4.92 -29.79 -3.25
CA PRO A 79 6.09 -29.46 -2.46
C PRO A 79 6.31 -27.95 -2.41
N GLU A 80 6.57 -27.40 -1.22
CA GLU A 80 6.72 -25.97 -1.02
C GLU A 80 7.76 -25.35 -1.97
N ARG A 81 8.90 -26.03 -2.17
CA ARG A 81 9.99 -25.56 -3.03
C ARG A 81 9.64 -25.45 -4.52
N HIS A 82 8.52 -26.03 -4.94
CA HIS A 82 8.02 -25.93 -6.30
C HIS A 82 7.04 -24.77 -6.48
N CYS A 83 6.61 -24.15 -5.38
CA CYS A 83 5.54 -23.16 -5.35
C CYS A 83 6.12 -21.75 -5.25
N PHE A 84 5.49 -20.81 -5.94
CA PHE A 84 5.78 -19.38 -5.80
C PHE A 84 4.59 -18.52 -6.22
N THR A 85 4.56 -17.29 -5.76
CA THR A 85 3.51 -16.31 -6.06
C THR A 85 4.11 -15.07 -6.70
N ILE A 86 3.56 -14.65 -7.84
CA ILE A 86 3.83 -13.34 -8.42
C ILE A 86 2.82 -12.34 -7.85
N VAL A 87 3.31 -11.36 -7.10
CA VAL A 87 2.52 -10.27 -6.52
C VAL A 87 2.43 -9.16 -7.56
N LEU A 88 1.21 -8.82 -7.96
CA LEU A 88 0.97 -7.80 -9.00
C LEU A 88 0.51 -6.49 -8.37
N LYS A 89 1.05 -5.38 -8.87
CA LYS A 89 0.73 -4.02 -8.42
C LYS A 89 -0.76 -3.70 -8.55
N GLY A 90 -1.24 -2.85 -7.65
CA GLY A 90 -2.58 -2.27 -7.67
C GLY A 90 -3.68 -3.26 -7.30
N ARG A 91 -4.83 -3.19 -7.99
CA ARG A 91 -6.01 -4.04 -7.69
C ARG A 91 -5.96 -5.42 -8.37
N ARG A 92 -4.85 -5.79 -9.01
CA ARG A 92 -4.70 -7.08 -9.69
C ARG A 92 -4.57 -8.20 -8.66
N LYS A 93 -5.08 -9.40 -9.00
CA LYS A 93 -4.94 -10.58 -8.14
C LYS A 93 -3.55 -11.18 -8.30
N ASN A 94 -2.96 -11.60 -7.19
CA ASN A 94 -1.73 -12.39 -7.17
C ASN A 94 -1.87 -13.65 -8.03
N LEU A 95 -0.74 -14.10 -8.56
CA LEU A 95 -0.65 -15.29 -9.39
C LEU A 95 0.10 -16.39 -8.64
N ASP A 96 -0.64 -17.31 -8.04
CA ASP A 96 -0.10 -18.49 -7.37
C ASP A 96 0.23 -19.59 -8.39
N LEU A 97 1.50 -20.02 -8.40
CA LEU A 97 2.07 -20.91 -9.41
C LEU A 97 2.81 -22.08 -8.76
N VAL A 98 2.78 -23.22 -9.46
CA VAL A 98 3.56 -24.41 -9.12
C VAL A 98 4.32 -24.88 -10.35
N ALA A 99 5.63 -25.04 -10.21
CA ALA A 99 6.50 -25.59 -11.23
C ALA A 99 6.54 -27.13 -11.19
N ARG A 100 7.04 -27.76 -12.25
CA ARG A 100 7.22 -29.22 -12.31
C ARG A 100 8.34 -29.70 -11.39
N GLY A 101 9.41 -28.91 -11.26
CA GLY A 101 10.55 -29.18 -10.40
C GLY A 101 10.99 -27.94 -9.62
N GLU A 102 11.75 -28.16 -8.55
CA GLU A 102 12.39 -27.11 -7.74
C GLU A 102 13.27 -26.20 -8.61
N GLU A 103 14.04 -26.75 -9.55
CA GLU A 103 14.89 -25.97 -10.46
C GLU A 103 14.08 -24.95 -11.28
N ASP A 104 12.97 -25.39 -11.90
CA ASP A 104 12.13 -24.47 -12.68
C ASP A 104 11.52 -23.38 -11.78
N ALA A 105 11.10 -23.69 -10.55
CA ALA A 105 10.62 -22.67 -9.62
C ALA A 105 11.73 -21.66 -9.26
N CYS A 106 12.92 -22.16 -8.97
CA CYS A 106 14.10 -21.36 -8.62
C CYS A 106 14.47 -20.40 -9.76
N HIS A 107 14.61 -20.90 -10.99
CA HIS A 107 14.92 -20.09 -12.17
C HIS A 107 13.87 -18.99 -12.41
N TRP A 108 12.57 -19.30 -12.24
CA TRP A 108 11.53 -18.29 -12.41
C TRP A 108 11.57 -17.21 -11.33
N VAL A 109 11.82 -17.58 -10.07
CA VAL A 109 11.91 -16.62 -8.96
C VAL A 109 13.15 -15.73 -9.12
N GLN A 110 14.30 -16.33 -9.40
CA GLN A 110 15.56 -15.60 -9.58
C GLN A 110 15.52 -14.72 -10.83
N GLY A 111 15.04 -15.25 -11.95
CA GLY A 111 14.92 -14.51 -13.20
C GLY A 111 13.96 -13.32 -13.09
N LEU A 112 12.79 -13.48 -12.47
CA LEU A 112 11.87 -12.36 -12.22
C LEU A 112 12.49 -11.31 -11.28
N THR A 113 13.14 -11.74 -10.19
CA THR A 113 13.83 -10.83 -9.25
C THR A 113 14.93 -10.03 -9.95
N LYS A 114 15.74 -10.67 -10.80
CA LYS A 114 16.78 -10.02 -11.62
C LYS A 114 16.19 -9.01 -12.59
N LEU A 115 15.12 -9.37 -13.31
CA LEU A 115 14.45 -8.45 -14.24
C LEU A 115 13.87 -7.23 -13.51
N MET A 116 13.26 -7.43 -12.34
CA MET A 116 12.76 -6.33 -11.51
C MET A 116 13.89 -5.41 -11.02
N GLY A 117 15.00 -5.98 -10.51
CA GLY A 117 16.15 -5.20 -10.07
C GLY A 117 16.78 -4.40 -11.21
N ARG A 118 16.87 -4.99 -12.40
CA ARG A 118 17.35 -4.28 -13.59
C ARG A 118 16.44 -3.11 -13.96
N LEU A 119 15.13 -3.32 -14.03
CA LEU A 119 14.16 -2.26 -14.35
C LEU A 119 14.24 -1.09 -13.37
N GLN A 120 14.55 -1.37 -12.10
CA GLN A 120 14.79 -0.34 -11.09
C GLN A 120 16.11 0.41 -11.35
N ALA A 121 17.19 -0.32 -11.66
CA ALA A 121 18.53 0.21 -11.87
C ALA A 121 18.74 0.99 -13.19
N MET A 122 17.86 0.82 -14.18
CA MET A 122 17.98 1.50 -15.48
C MET A 122 17.93 3.02 -15.33
N SER A 123 18.75 3.71 -16.13
CA SER A 123 18.70 5.17 -16.26
C SER A 123 17.38 5.61 -16.90
N GLN A 124 17.01 6.89 -16.77
CA GLN A 124 15.79 7.40 -17.41
C GLN A 124 15.82 7.23 -18.95
N PRO A 125 16.92 7.53 -19.66
CA PRO A 125 17.03 7.25 -21.09
C PRO A 125 16.80 5.77 -21.43
N GLU A 126 17.44 4.85 -20.70
CA GLU A 126 17.27 3.42 -20.92
C GLU A 126 15.83 2.96 -20.67
N LYS A 127 15.16 3.52 -19.64
CA LYS A 127 13.75 3.23 -19.35
C LYS A 127 12.85 3.70 -20.49
N LEU A 128 13.12 4.88 -21.04
CA LEU A 128 12.37 5.43 -22.18
C LEU A 128 12.58 4.58 -23.43
N ASP A 129 13.83 4.29 -23.80
CA ASP A 129 14.16 3.46 -24.96
C ASP A 129 13.53 2.07 -24.86
N HIS A 130 13.66 1.43 -23.70
CA HIS A 130 13.08 0.11 -23.47
C HIS A 130 11.55 0.14 -23.51
N TRP A 131 10.93 1.20 -22.99
CA TRP A 131 9.49 1.40 -23.06
C TRP A 131 9.02 1.63 -24.51
N ILE A 132 9.72 2.46 -25.28
CA ILE A 132 9.43 2.72 -26.70
C ILE A 132 9.55 1.43 -27.49
N HIS A 133 10.68 0.71 -27.41
CA HIS A 133 10.87 -0.56 -28.09
C HIS A 133 9.81 -1.60 -27.69
N GLY A 134 9.49 -1.72 -26.41
CA GLY A 134 8.46 -2.64 -25.93
C GLY A 134 7.03 -2.25 -26.35
N VAL A 135 6.75 -0.96 -26.55
CA VAL A 135 5.48 -0.49 -27.12
C VAL A 135 5.40 -0.83 -28.62
N LEU A 136 6.46 -0.52 -29.37
CA LEU A 136 6.50 -0.76 -30.82
C LEU A 136 6.40 -2.25 -31.15
N GLN A 137 7.16 -3.11 -30.46
CA GLN A 137 7.08 -4.57 -30.65
C GLN A 137 5.72 -5.17 -30.31
N ARG A 138 5.00 -4.62 -29.32
CA ARG A 138 3.64 -5.10 -28.98
C ARG A 138 2.59 -4.61 -29.97
N ALA A 139 2.83 -3.45 -30.56
CA ALA A 139 1.94 -2.87 -31.55
C ALA A 139 2.11 -3.53 -32.93
N ASP A 140 3.32 -3.97 -33.28
CA ASP A 140 3.61 -4.82 -34.45
C ASP A 140 3.07 -6.25 -34.23
N ARG A 141 1.87 -6.54 -34.76
CA ARG A 141 1.17 -7.81 -34.50
C ARG A 141 1.62 -8.92 -35.42
N ASN A 142 2.08 -8.57 -36.61
CA ASN A 142 2.49 -9.53 -37.64
C ASN A 142 4.02 -9.78 -37.63
N LYS A 143 4.77 -9.04 -36.81
CA LYS A 143 6.22 -9.15 -36.60
C LYS A 143 7.03 -8.92 -37.87
N ASP A 144 6.55 -8.03 -38.74
CA ASP A 144 7.26 -7.68 -39.96
C ASP A 144 8.12 -6.42 -39.85
N ASN A 145 8.23 -5.85 -38.64
CA ASN A 145 8.95 -4.62 -38.32
C ASN A 145 8.42 -3.38 -39.07
N LYS A 146 7.19 -3.45 -39.59
CA LYS A 146 6.49 -2.32 -40.23
C LYS A 146 5.18 -2.06 -39.51
N MET A 147 4.80 -0.79 -39.41
CA MET A 147 3.63 -0.38 -38.67
C MET A 147 2.51 0.07 -39.61
N SER A 148 1.47 -0.76 -39.76
CA SER A 148 0.24 -0.33 -40.42
C SER A 148 -0.53 0.69 -39.59
N PHE A 149 -1.43 1.48 -40.20
CA PHE A 149 -2.23 2.45 -39.44
C PHE A 149 -3.06 1.81 -38.30
N ARG A 150 -3.51 0.56 -38.48
CA ARG A 150 -4.21 -0.19 -37.43
C ARG A 150 -3.31 -0.47 -36.22
N GLU A 151 -2.04 -0.76 -36.47
CA GLU A 151 -1.04 -1.03 -35.44
C GLU A 151 -0.60 0.26 -34.76
N VAL A 152 -0.44 1.36 -35.50
CA VAL A 152 -0.23 2.71 -34.94
C VAL A 152 -1.39 3.12 -34.03
N LYS A 153 -2.64 2.92 -34.45
CA LYS A 153 -3.80 3.18 -33.59
C LYS A 153 -3.82 2.30 -32.34
N SER A 154 -3.38 1.06 -32.45
CA SER A 154 -3.21 0.18 -31.29
C SER A 154 -2.10 0.69 -30.36
N MET A 155 -0.99 1.18 -30.92
CA MET A 155 0.13 1.78 -30.20
C MET A 155 -0.33 2.99 -29.38
N LEU A 156 -1.01 3.96 -30.02
CA LEU A 156 -1.55 5.17 -29.37
C LEU A 156 -2.43 4.83 -28.16
N ARG A 157 -3.31 3.83 -28.30
CA ARG A 157 -4.14 3.33 -27.19
C ARG A 157 -3.32 2.66 -26.09
N MET A 158 -2.26 1.94 -26.44
CA MET A 158 -1.38 1.29 -25.45
C MET A 158 -0.61 2.31 -24.60
N ILE A 159 -0.27 3.47 -25.18
CA ILE A 159 0.41 4.56 -24.50
C ILE A 159 -0.55 5.60 -23.90
N ASN A 160 -1.86 5.29 -23.90
CA ASN A 160 -2.92 6.13 -23.36
C ASN A 160 -2.99 7.55 -23.98
N ILE A 161 -2.64 7.66 -25.26
CA ILE A 161 -2.87 8.88 -26.04
C ILE A 161 -4.24 8.74 -26.71
N ASP A 162 -5.18 9.57 -26.25
CA ASP A 162 -6.47 9.73 -26.91
C ASP A 162 -6.33 10.79 -28.01
N MET A 163 -6.38 10.34 -29.26
CA MET A 163 -6.18 11.17 -30.44
C MET A 163 -7.27 10.86 -31.45
N ASP A 164 -7.79 11.91 -32.08
CA ASP A 164 -8.76 11.78 -33.16
C ASP A 164 -8.18 10.94 -34.31
N ASP A 165 -8.97 9.99 -34.80
CA ASP A 165 -8.55 9.03 -35.83
C ASP A 165 -8.17 9.72 -37.15
N VAL A 166 -8.83 10.83 -37.49
CA VAL A 166 -8.57 11.58 -38.73
C VAL A 166 -7.23 12.29 -38.63
N TYR A 167 -6.96 12.91 -37.48
CA TYR A 167 -5.67 13.56 -37.23
C TYR A 167 -4.51 12.54 -37.17
N ALA A 168 -4.70 11.41 -36.46
CA ALA A 168 -3.71 10.35 -36.41
C ALA A 168 -3.41 9.78 -37.81
N TYR A 169 -4.43 9.61 -38.64
CA TYR A 169 -4.27 9.15 -40.02
C TYR A 169 -3.56 10.18 -40.90
N LYS A 170 -3.84 11.48 -40.70
CA LYS A 170 -3.14 12.56 -41.38
C LYS A 170 -1.64 12.54 -41.04
N LEU A 171 -1.27 12.47 -39.76
CA LEU A 171 0.13 12.35 -39.34
C LEU A 171 0.79 11.11 -39.95
N PHE A 172 0.09 9.97 -39.92
CA PHE A 172 0.57 8.72 -40.51
C PHE A 172 0.88 8.88 -41.99
N LYS A 173 -0.04 9.46 -42.78
CA LYS A 173 0.16 9.66 -44.22
C LYS A 173 1.22 10.69 -44.55
N GLU A 174 1.44 11.69 -43.69
CA GLU A 174 2.54 12.64 -43.87
C GLU A 174 3.92 12.02 -43.63
N CYS A 175 3.99 10.94 -42.82
CA CYS A 175 5.22 10.21 -42.51
C CYS A 175 5.47 9.03 -43.46
N ASP A 176 4.43 8.44 -44.06
CA ASP A 176 4.49 7.37 -45.09
C ASP A 176 5.02 7.93 -46.42
N ARG A 177 6.34 8.00 -46.53
CA ARG A 177 7.08 8.57 -47.66
C ARG A 177 7.38 7.53 -48.72
N SER A 178 7.43 6.27 -48.31
CA SER A 178 7.51 5.08 -49.16
C SER A 178 6.20 4.80 -49.90
N GLY A 179 5.07 5.32 -49.41
CA GLY A 179 3.75 5.19 -50.03
C GLY A 179 3.19 3.76 -49.95
N ASN A 180 3.75 2.92 -49.07
CA ASN A 180 3.41 1.50 -48.95
C ASN A 180 2.32 1.23 -47.89
N GLU A 181 1.72 2.29 -47.34
CA GLU A 181 0.71 2.28 -46.28
C GLU A 181 1.20 1.70 -44.94
N ARG A 182 2.51 1.78 -44.71
CA ARG A 182 3.17 1.33 -43.48
C ARG A 182 4.32 2.28 -43.15
N LEU A 183 4.62 2.42 -41.86
CA LEU A 183 5.80 3.15 -41.41
C LEU A 183 6.90 2.15 -41.07
N GLU A 184 8.09 2.35 -41.64
CA GLU A 184 9.28 1.54 -41.33
C GLU A 184 10.52 2.41 -41.06
N GLY A 185 11.37 1.95 -40.15
CA GLY A 185 12.62 2.63 -39.78
C GLY A 185 12.42 4.12 -39.47
N TRP A 186 13.04 4.97 -40.30
CA TRP A 186 13.03 6.43 -40.14
C TRP A 186 11.62 7.07 -40.23
N GLU A 187 10.67 6.47 -40.96
CA GLU A 187 9.31 6.99 -41.09
C GLU A 187 8.55 6.86 -39.76
N LEU A 188 8.81 5.75 -39.05
CA LEU A 188 8.27 5.48 -37.72
C LEU A 188 8.92 6.39 -36.67
N GLU A 189 10.23 6.61 -36.78
CA GLU A 189 10.95 7.58 -35.93
C GLU A 189 10.42 9.00 -36.12
N GLU A 190 10.19 9.44 -37.36
CA GLU A 190 9.60 10.75 -37.67
C GLU A 190 8.18 10.87 -37.13
N PHE A 191 7.35 9.82 -37.26
CA PHE A 191 6.02 9.80 -36.67
C PHE A 191 6.08 9.96 -35.14
N CYS A 192 6.96 9.21 -34.47
CA CYS A 192 7.17 9.32 -33.03
C CYS A 192 7.69 10.71 -32.62
N ARG A 193 8.64 11.28 -33.38
CA ARG A 193 9.17 12.63 -33.15
C ARG A 193 8.07 13.69 -33.22
N ARG A 194 7.19 13.62 -34.22
CA ARG A 194 6.04 14.53 -34.34
C ARG A 194 5.02 14.34 -33.24
N LEU A 195 4.77 13.08 -32.85
CA LEU A 195 3.84 12.75 -31.78
C LEU A 195 4.32 13.29 -30.42
N LEU A 196 5.63 13.24 -30.17
CA LEU A 196 6.25 13.67 -28.91
C LEU A 196 6.66 15.14 -28.90
N ARG A 197 6.39 15.88 -29.98
CA ARG A 197 6.72 17.29 -30.09
C ARG A 197 5.95 18.12 -29.06
N ARG A 198 6.65 18.97 -28.32
CA ARG A 198 6.10 19.85 -27.27
C ARG A 198 6.41 21.31 -27.61
N PRO A 199 5.61 21.97 -28.47
CA PRO A 199 5.90 23.32 -28.95
C PRO A 199 5.97 24.35 -27.81
N GLU A 200 5.24 24.14 -26.72
CA GLU A 200 5.31 24.99 -25.53
C GLU A 200 6.65 24.88 -24.79
N LEU A 201 7.30 23.71 -24.84
CA LEU A 201 8.63 23.52 -24.27
C LEU A 201 9.72 24.05 -25.21
N GLU A 202 9.50 23.95 -26.52
CA GLU A 202 10.35 24.61 -27.53
C GLU A 202 10.34 26.13 -27.33
N GLU A 203 9.16 26.72 -27.12
CA GLU A 203 9.00 28.15 -26.85
C GLU A 203 9.67 28.54 -25.53
N LEU A 204 9.42 27.80 -24.45
CA LEU A 204 10.07 28.03 -23.16
C LEU A 204 11.60 27.95 -23.26
N PHE A 205 12.12 26.91 -23.91
CA PHE A 205 13.56 26.74 -24.13
C PHE A 205 14.13 27.90 -24.94
N GLY A 206 13.40 28.37 -25.96
CA GLY A 206 13.75 29.53 -26.77
C GLY A 206 13.73 30.88 -26.03
N LEU A 207 13.08 30.98 -24.87
CA LEU A 207 13.14 32.20 -24.04
C LEU A 207 14.49 32.37 -23.34
N TYR A 208 15.18 31.27 -23.06
CA TYR A 208 16.44 31.25 -22.33
C TYR A 208 17.65 30.93 -23.23
N SER A 209 17.44 30.20 -24.32
CA SER A 209 18.49 29.92 -25.30
C SER A 209 18.67 31.09 -26.25
N GLY A 210 19.93 31.33 -26.64
CA GLY A 210 20.27 32.29 -27.69
C GLY A 210 19.86 31.82 -29.09
N GLU A 211 20.37 32.51 -30.11
CA GLU A 211 20.13 32.16 -31.53
C GLU A 211 20.68 30.77 -31.93
N ASP A 212 21.59 30.22 -31.14
CA ASP A 212 22.22 28.92 -31.32
C ASP A 212 21.37 27.74 -30.81
N LEU A 213 20.23 28.01 -30.15
CA LEU A 213 19.28 27.00 -29.67
C LEU A 213 19.92 25.95 -28.75
N VAL A 214 20.85 26.40 -27.91
CA VAL A 214 21.43 25.64 -26.79
C VAL A 214 21.41 26.49 -25.54
N LEU A 215 21.44 25.87 -24.35
CA LEU A 215 21.62 26.57 -23.09
C LEU A 215 23.03 26.32 -22.54
N SER A 216 23.78 27.38 -22.32
CA SER A 216 24.95 27.38 -21.44
C SER A 216 24.56 27.17 -19.97
N ALA A 217 25.55 26.91 -19.12
CA ALA A 217 25.33 26.81 -17.68
C ALA A 217 24.80 28.14 -17.10
N GLU A 218 25.22 29.28 -17.64
CA GLU A 218 24.76 30.62 -17.27
C GLU A 218 23.30 30.86 -17.69
N GLU A 219 22.91 30.48 -18.91
CA GLU A 219 21.51 30.63 -19.36
C GLU A 219 20.56 29.70 -18.60
N LEU A 220 21.01 28.47 -18.32
CA LEU A 220 20.26 27.55 -17.47
C LEU A 220 20.13 28.08 -16.03
N GLN A 221 21.16 28.77 -15.53
CA GLN A 221 21.10 29.42 -14.22
C GLN A 221 19.98 30.48 -14.16
N ASP A 222 19.81 31.27 -15.22
CA ASP A 222 18.73 32.26 -15.29
C ASP A 222 17.35 31.59 -15.29
N PHE A 223 17.19 30.49 -16.04
CA PHE A 223 15.98 29.67 -15.97
C PHE A 223 15.69 29.19 -14.54
N LEU A 224 16.68 28.60 -13.85
CA LEU A 224 16.51 28.10 -12.47
C LEU A 224 16.15 29.23 -11.50
N ARG A 225 16.74 30.42 -11.69
CA ARG A 225 16.45 31.59 -10.87
C ARG A 225 14.99 32.02 -10.99
N ASP A 226 14.46 32.04 -12.22
CA ASP A 226 13.06 32.40 -12.47
C ASP A 226 12.08 31.36 -11.90
N GLN A 227 12.49 30.09 -11.81
CA GLN A 227 11.70 29.05 -11.14
C GLN A 227 11.77 29.12 -9.60
N GLY A 228 12.67 29.92 -9.02
CA GLY A 228 12.91 29.97 -7.58
C GLY A 228 13.72 28.79 -7.03
N GLU A 229 14.44 28.09 -7.91
CA GLU A 229 15.28 26.94 -7.60
C GLU A 229 16.72 27.37 -7.22
N ASP A 230 17.57 26.41 -6.83
CA ASP A 230 19.00 26.65 -6.65
C ASP A 230 19.64 27.05 -7.99
N SER A 231 19.86 28.36 -8.14
CA SER A 231 20.50 28.98 -9.30
C SER A 231 22.01 29.12 -9.11
N SER A 232 22.68 28.18 -8.43
CA SER A 232 24.13 28.11 -8.45
C SER A 232 24.64 27.58 -9.79
N LEU A 233 25.76 28.14 -10.29
CA LEU A 233 26.35 27.71 -11.56
C LEU A 233 26.81 26.24 -11.48
N GLN A 234 27.22 25.79 -10.29
CA GLN A 234 27.52 24.39 -10.01
C GLN A 234 26.30 23.48 -10.22
N GLN A 235 25.12 23.90 -9.76
CA GLN A 235 23.88 23.14 -9.95
C GLN A 235 23.49 23.07 -11.43
N ALA A 236 23.56 24.20 -12.14
CA ALA A 236 23.33 24.25 -13.59
C ALA A 236 24.25 23.27 -14.33
N THR A 237 25.57 23.33 -14.10
CA THR A 237 26.53 22.38 -14.70
C THR A 237 26.21 20.92 -14.34
N THR A 238 25.77 20.65 -13.11
CA THR A 238 25.40 19.30 -12.66
C THR A 238 24.18 18.78 -13.42
N ILE A 239 23.17 19.61 -13.61
CA ILE A 239 21.98 19.29 -14.42
C ILE A 239 22.42 18.95 -15.85
N ILE A 240 23.24 19.79 -16.46
CA ILE A 240 23.73 19.58 -17.84
C ILE A 240 24.45 18.24 -17.96
N ARG A 241 25.42 17.98 -17.08
CA ARG A 241 26.19 16.72 -17.10
C ARG A 241 25.35 15.48 -16.83
N THR A 242 24.22 15.64 -16.15
CA THR A 242 23.34 14.52 -15.79
C THR A 242 22.34 14.20 -16.90
N TYR A 243 21.74 15.22 -17.51
CA TYR A 243 20.57 15.05 -18.39
C TYR A 243 20.88 15.26 -19.87
N GLU A 244 22.01 15.87 -20.24
CA GLU A 244 22.39 16.04 -21.64
C GLU A 244 22.69 14.69 -22.30
N LEU A 245 22.05 14.46 -23.45
CA LEU A 245 22.14 13.21 -24.21
C LEU A 245 23.29 13.23 -25.22
N ASN A 246 23.67 14.41 -25.72
CA ASN A 246 24.77 14.56 -26.67
C ASN A 246 26.11 14.75 -25.95
N GLU A 247 26.98 13.74 -26.09
CA GLU A 247 28.32 13.73 -25.50
C GLU A 247 29.16 14.97 -25.78
N LYS A 248 29.06 15.55 -26.99
CA LYS A 248 29.84 16.74 -27.36
C LYS A 248 29.31 17.98 -26.66
N ALA A 249 27.98 18.16 -26.64
CA ALA A 249 27.34 19.26 -25.94
C ALA A 249 27.63 19.18 -24.43
N ARG A 250 27.51 17.97 -23.87
CA ARG A 250 27.81 17.69 -22.46
C ARG A 250 29.25 18.00 -22.07
N GLN A 251 30.23 17.68 -22.92
CA GLN A 251 31.64 18.00 -22.70
C GLN A 251 31.92 19.50 -22.73
N GLN A 252 31.05 20.28 -23.38
CA GLN A 252 31.13 21.73 -23.47
C GLN A 252 30.23 22.43 -22.44
N ASP A 253 29.62 21.67 -21.52
CA ASP A 253 28.64 22.16 -20.55
C ASP A 253 27.48 22.94 -21.22
N LEU A 254 26.99 22.40 -22.36
CA LEU A 254 25.82 22.88 -23.10
C LEU A 254 24.66 21.90 -22.99
N LEU A 255 23.44 22.43 -22.82
CA LEU A 255 22.19 21.67 -22.79
C LEU A 255 21.38 21.91 -24.07
N MET A 256 21.02 20.83 -24.75
CA MET A 256 20.11 20.88 -25.88
C MET A 256 18.65 20.69 -25.40
N LEU A 257 17.69 20.97 -26.28
CA LEU A 257 16.26 20.84 -25.97
C LEU A 257 15.90 19.45 -25.40
N ASP A 258 16.44 18.37 -25.99
CA ASP A 258 16.18 17.00 -25.51
C ASP A 258 16.70 16.80 -24.07
N GLY A 259 17.89 17.33 -23.76
CA GLY A 259 18.44 17.30 -22.40
C GLY A 259 17.63 18.12 -21.40
N PHE A 260 17.11 19.28 -21.83
CA PHE A 260 16.21 20.11 -21.03
C PHE A 260 14.87 19.40 -20.75
N MET A 261 14.28 18.74 -21.75
CA MET A 261 13.09 17.91 -21.55
C MET A 261 13.36 16.74 -20.59
N MET A 262 14.52 16.10 -20.70
CA MET A 262 14.92 15.04 -19.76
C MET A 262 15.05 15.56 -18.33
N TYR A 263 15.61 16.76 -18.14
CA TYR A 263 15.65 17.42 -16.84
C TYR A 263 14.24 17.69 -16.27
N LEU A 264 13.34 18.29 -17.06
CA LEU A 264 11.97 18.59 -16.62
C LEU A 264 11.16 17.33 -16.28
N LEU A 265 11.46 16.20 -16.90
CA LEU A 265 10.85 14.89 -16.62
C LEU A 265 11.58 14.11 -15.52
N SER A 266 12.64 14.67 -14.95
CA SER A 266 13.45 14.05 -13.91
C SER A 266 12.94 14.40 -12.51
N ALA A 267 13.44 13.68 -11.50
CA ALA A 267 13.19 14.02 -10.10
C ALA A 267 13.71 15.42 -9.71
N ALA A 268 14.72 15.95 -10.42
CA ALA A 268 15.27 17.28 -10.17
C ALA A 268 14.39 18.40 -10.71
N GLY A 269 13.56 18.12 -11.73
CA GLY A 269 12.56 19.04 -12.27
C GLY A 269 11.14 18.76 -11.78
N ASP A 270 10.98 17.89 -10.77
CA ASP A 270 9.69 17.50 -10.24
C ASP A 270 9.13 18.63 -9.35
N ILE A 271 7.82 18.86 -9.43
CA ILE A 271 7.12 19.82 -8.55
C ILE A 271 7.16 19.38 -7.08
N LEU A 272 7.41 18.10 -6.82
CA LEU A 272 7.55 17.55 -5.48
C LEU A 272 8.96 17.78 -4.94
N ASN A 273 9.08 18.42 -3.77
CA ASN A 273 10.35 18.48 -3.05
C ASN A 273 10.82 17.06 -2.72
N GLN A 274 11.92 16.65 -3.34
CA GLN A 274 12.48 15.31 -3.21
C GLN A 274 12.97 15.00 -1.79
N GLU A 275 13.33 16.01 -0.98
CA GLU A 275 13.66 15.83 0.44
C GLU A 275 12.48 15.29 1.24
N HIS A 276 11.25 15.61 0.83
CA HIS A 276 10.02 15.15 1.46
C HIS A 276 9.59 13.74 1.04
N THR A 277 10.34 13.08 0.15
CA THR A 277 10.11 11.66 -0.21
C THR A 277 10.56 10.71 0.90
N LYS A 278 11.37 11.21 1.84
CA LYS A 278 11.77 10.52 3.06
C LYS A 278 11.09 11.16 4.27
N VAL A 279 11.19 10.48 5.40
CA VAL A 279 10.68 10.99 6.68
C VAL A 279 11.50 12.22 7.05
N HIS A 280 10.83 13.38 7.04
CA HIS A 280 11.40 14.70 7.30
C HIS A 280 10.74 15.37 8.51
N GLN A 281 9.63 14.81 9.01
CA GLN A 281 8.96 15.29 10.21
C GLN A 281 9.78 14.96 11.46
N ASP A 282 9.65 15.79 12.49
CA ASP A 282 10.09 15.42 13.83
C ASP A 282 9.27 14.23 14.32
N MET A 283 9.91 13.07 14.53
CA MET A 283 9.27 11.83 14.97
C MET A 283 9.42 11.58 16.49
N SER A 284 9.88 12.59 17.23
CA SER A 284 10.11 12.53 18.68
C SER A 284 8.97 13.12 19.54
N GLN A 285 7.93 13.68 18.93
CA GLN A 285 6.74 14.15 19.65
C GLN A 285 5.85 12.97 20.10
N PRO A 286 4.96 13.15 21.09
CA PRO A 286 4.02 12.11 21.52
C PRO A 286 3.13 11.60 20.37
N LEU A 287 2.74 10.32 20.40
CA LEU A 287 1.96 9.67 19.33
C LEU A 287 0.67 10.42 18.92
N CYS A 288 0.03 11.13 19.86
CA CYS A 288 -1.19 11.91 19.59
C CYS A 288 -0.97 13.19 18.75
N HIS A 289 0.28 13.54 18.43
CA HIS A 289 0.63 14.70 17.59
C HIS A 289 0.63 14.39 16.09
N TYR A 290 0.41 13.13 15.69
CA TYR A 290 0.54 12.67 14.31
C TYR A 290 -0.79 12.23 13.72
N PHE A 291 -0.98 12.51 12.43
CA PHE A 291 -1.97 11.78 11.63
C PHE A 291 -1.46 10.38 11.33
N ILE A 292 -2.17 9.37 11.83
CA ILE A 292 -1.81 7.96 11.65
C ILE A 292 -2.63 7.40 10.49
N SER A 293 -1.95 6.94 9.43
CA SER A 293 -2.58 6.25 8.31
C SER A 293 -3.29 5.00 8.81
N SER A 294 -4.62 4.98 8.71
CA SER A 294 -5.49 4.01 9.37
C SER A 294 -6.45 3.33 8.38
N SER A 295 -6.68 2.03 8.55
CA SER A 295 -7.57 1.23 7.72
C SER A 295 -8.75 0.71 8.53
N HIS A 296 -9.95 0.94 8.01
CA HIS A 296 -11.21 0.44 8.56
C HIS A 296 -11.61 -0.89 7.89
N ASN A 297 -12.12 -1.84 8.67
CA ASN A 297 -12.46 -3.22 8.25
C ASN A 297 -11.41 -3.83 7.33
N THR A 298 -10.15 -3.80 7.78
CA THR A 298 -8.97 -4.11 6.96
C THR A 298 -9.04 -5.45 6.26
N TYR A 299 -9.70 -6.44 6.86
CA TYR A 299 -9.87 -7.78 6.31
C TYR A 299 -10.69 -7.82 5.00
N LEU A 300 -11.58 -6.84 4.75
CA LEU A 300 -12.46 -6.83 3.58
C LEU A 300 -11.73 -6.41 2.31
N THR A 301 -11.81 -7.25 1.27
CA THR A 301 -11.26 -6.93 -0.06
C THR A 301 -12.26 -6.32 -1.03
N ARG A 302 -13.55 -6.28 -0.64
CA ARG A 302 -14.69 -5.85 -1.47
C ARG A 302 -15.79 -5.26 -0.57
N ASN A 303 -17.03 -5.34 -1.01
CA ASN A 303 -18.24 -4.80 -0.40
C ASN A 303 -18.44 -5.29 1.04
N GLN A 304 -19.05 -4.46 1.91
CA GLN A 304 -19.26 -4.77 3.32
C GLN A 304 -20.26 -5.91 3.62
N ILE A 305 -21.12 -6.28 2.66
CA ILE A 305 -22.24 -7.23 2.90
C ILE A 305 -21.90 -8.67 2.49
N GLY A 306 -21.06 -8.85 1.47
CA GLY A 306 -20.73 -10.17 0.90
C GLY A 306 -19.34 -10.24 0.27
N GLY A 307 -18.45 -9.33 0.68
CA GLY A 307 -17.06 -9.33 0.27
C GLY A 307 -16.26 -10.49 0.85
N THR A 308 -15.13 -10.80 0.22
CA THR A 308 -14.18 -11.78 0.75
C THR A 308 -13.28 -11.14 1.80
N SER A 309 -13.18 -11.76 2.97
CA SER A 309 -12.17 -11.47 3.98
C SER A 309 -10.86 -12.17 3.61
N SER A 310 -9.72 -11.48 3.73
CA SER A 310 -8.42 -11.98 3.28
C SER A 310 -7.28 -11.41 4.10
N THR A 311 -6.31 -12.26 4.39
CA THR A 311 -5.03 -11.87 5.02
C THR A 311 -4.18 -10.98 4.09
N GLU A 312 -4.32 -11.13 2.76
CA GLU A 312 -3.65 -10.27 1.79
C GLU A 312 -4.11 -8.82 1.85
N ALA A 313 -5.28 -8.54 2.43
CA ALA A 313 -5.75 -7.18 2.63
C ALA A 313 -4.87 -6.45 3.68
N TYR A 314 -4.53 -7.11 4.79
CA TYR A 314 -3.56 -6.62 5.77
C TYR A 314 -2.18 -6.40 5.15
N VAL A 315 -1.70 -7.38 4.38
CA VAL A 315 -0.40 -7.26 3.70
C VAL A 315 -0.36 -6.03 2.79
N ARG A 316 -1.42 -5.80 2.00
CA ARG A 316 -1.49 -4.66 1.08
C ARG A 316 -1.48 -3.32 1.81
N VAL A 317 -2.28 -3.16 2.87
CA VAL A 317 -2.33 -1.87 3.57
C VAL A 317 -1.02 -1.58 4.30
N LEU A 318 -0.37 -2.59 4.89
CA LEU A 318 0.92 -2.44 5.56
C LEU A 318 2.03 -2.07 4.57
N LEU A 319 2.05 -2.69 3.38
CA LEU A 319 2.97 -2.32 2.29
C LEU A 319 2.67 -0.94 1.69
N ALA A 320 1.44 -0.46 1.80
CA ALA A 320 1.07 0.91 1.47
C ALA A 320 1.39 1.92 2.59
N GLY A 321 2.02 1.49 3.68
CA GLY A 321 2.42 2.35 4.80
C GLY A 321 1.36 2.57 5.87
N CYS A 322 0.21 1.90 5.82
CA CYS A 322 -0.81 1.96 6.88
C CYS A 322 -0.24 1.49 8.22
N ARG A 323 -0.53 2.23 9.30
CA ARG A 323 0.00 2.04 10.67
C ARG A 323 -1.08 1.70 11.70
N CYS A 324 -2.36 1.70 11.35
CA CYS A 324 -3.44 1.24 12.21
C CYS A 324 -4.39 0.34 11.41
N VAL A 325 -4.58 -0.90 11.86
CA VAL A 325 -5.42 -1.90 11.19
C VAL A 325 -6.49 -2.43 12.13
N GLU A 326 -7.64 -2.76 11.56
CA GLU A 326 -8.82 -3.20 12.30
C GLU A 326 -9.04 -4.71 12.20
N LEU A 327 -9.44 -5.32 13.33
CA LEU A 327 -9.72 -6.74 13.45
C LEU A 327 -11.03 -6.96 14.21
N ASP A 328 -12.08 -7.33 13.46
CA ASP A 328 -13.39 -7.71 14.01
C ASP A 328 -13.33 -9.18 14.42
N CYS A 329 -13.05 -9.41 15.69
CA CYS A 329 -12.77 -10.72 16.25
C CYS A 329 -14.05 -11.37 16.76
N TRP A 330 -14.34 -12.57 16.28
CA TRP A 330 -15.54 -13.34 16.62
C TRP A 330 -15.16 -14.77 16.99
N GLU A 331 -16.04 -15.44 17.74
CA GLU A 331 -15.83 -16.85 18.07
C GLU A 331 -15.81 -17.74 16.82
N GLY A 332 -14.80 -18.61 16.76
CA GLY A 332 -14.71 -19.66 15.77
C GLY A 332 -14.85 -21.05 16.37
N SER A 333 -14.82 -22.07 15.51
CA SER A 333 -14.86 -23.47 15.91
C SER A 333 -13.53 -23.91 16.52
N ASP A 334 -13.55 -25.00 17.29
CA ASP A 334 -12.34 -25.64 17.84
C ASP A 334 -11.49 -24.72 18.73
N GLY A 335 -12.12 -23.70 19.34
CA GLY A 335 -11.44 -22.73 20.20
C GLY A 335 -10.58 -21.70 19.47
N GLU A 336 -10.64 -21.65 18.13
CA GLU A 336 -9.84 -20.74 17.30
C GLU A 336 -10.64 -19.49 16.88
N PRO A 337 -10.24 -18.28 17.31
CA PRO A 337 -10.91 -17.04 16.94
C PRO A 337 -10.83 -16.75 15.43
N VAL A 338 -11.86 -16.12 14.89
CA VAL A 338 -11.95 -15.74 13.48
C VAL A 338 -12.16 -14.23 13.32
N VAL A 339 -11.77 -13.71 12.15
CA VAL A 339 -11.98 -12.32 11.75
C VAL A 339 -12.93 -12.25 10.56
N TYR A 340 -14.03 -11.51 10.71
CA TYR A 340 -15.00 -11.22 9.65
C TYR A 340 -15.99 -10.14 10.08
N HIS A 341 -16.79 -9.64 9.13
CA HIS A 341 -17.83 -8.67 9.44
C HIS A 341 -19.07 -9.39 9.98
N GLY A 342 -19.36 -9.23 11.27
CA GLY A 342 -20.48 -9.87 11.96
C GLY A 342 -21.82 -9.73 11.24
N HIS A 343 -22.71 -10.72 11.39
CA HIS A 343 -24.06 -10.71 10.82
C HIS A 343 -24.15 -10.49 9.29
N THR A 344 -23.05 -10.74 8.55
CA THR A 344 -23.02 -10.63 7.09
C THR A 344 -22.61 -11.93 6.40
N LEU A 345 -22.67 -11.96 5.07
CA LEU A 345 -22.27 -13.10 4.23
C LEU A 345 -20.77 -13.08 3.85
N THR A 346 -19.96 -12.34 4.60
CA THR A 346 -18.52 -12.24 4.36
C THR A 346 -17.81 -13.55 4.74
N SER A 347 -16.73 -13.89 4.04
CA SER A 347 -15.95 -15.08 4.39
C SER A 347 -15.18 -14.87 5.70
N LYS A 348 -14.80 -15.95 6.37
CA LYS A 348 -14.04 -15.93 7.61
C LYS A 348 -12.55 -16.22 7.35
N ILE A 349 -11.67 -15.56 8.10
CA ILE A 349 -10.24 -15.89 8.17
C ILE A 349 -9.85 -16.12 9.63
N LEU A 350 -8.85 -16.97 9.90
CA LEU A 350 -8.40 -17.22 11.26
C LEU A 350 -7.68 -15.98 11.81
N PHE A 351 -7.94 -15.62 13.07
CA PHE A 351 -7.21 -14.56 13.76
C PHE A 351 -5.70 -14.82 13.75
N ARG A 352 -5.32 -16.09 14.02
CA ARG A 352 -3.93 -16.54 13.97
C ARG A 352 -3.23 -16.18 12.65
N ASP A 353 -3.86 -16.47 11.51
CA ASP A 353 -3.30 -16.21 10.19
C ASP A 353 -3.12 -14.69 9.91
N VAL A 354 -4.00 -13.86 10.50
CA VAL A 354 -3.91 -12.40 10.42
C VAL A 354 -2.70 -11.91 11.21
N ILE A 355 -2.51 -12.39 12.44
CA ILE A 355 -1.35 -12.03 13.27
C ILE A 355 -0.03 -12.49 12.63
N GLU A 356 0.02 -13.68 12.03
CA GLU A 356 1.20 -14.14 11.26
C GLU A 356 1.51 -13.20 10.08
N SER A 357 0.47 -12.73 9.39
CA SER A 357 0.63 -11.77 8.29
C SER A 357 1.10 -10.41 8.80
N ILE A 358 0.67 -9.97 9.97
CA ILE A 358 1.15 -8.73 10.60
C ILE A 358 2.62 -8.88 10.99
N ARG A 359 3.02 -9.98 11.65
CA ARG A 359 4.41 -10.28 12.00
C ARG A 359 5.34 -10.12 10.80
N ASP A 360 4.94 -10.70 9.67
CA ASP A 360 5.80 -10.75 8.49
C ASP A 360 5.90 -9.39 7.77
N TYR A 361 4.88 -8.52 7.85
CA TYR A 361 4.78 -7.32 7.01
C TYR A 361 4.70 -5.97 7.75
N ALA A 362 4.50 -5.96 9.08
CA ALA A 362 4.30 -4.74 9.87
C ALA A 362 5.36 -3.67 9.58
N PHE A 363 6.64 -4.06 9.51
CA PHE A 363 7.75 -3.13 9.42
C PHE A 363 8.53 -3.17 8.10
N LYS A 364 7.98 -3.79 7.03
CA LYS A 364 8.66 -3.85 5.73
C LYS A 364 8.75 -2.49 5.02
N GLN A 365 7.67 -1.70 5.07
CA GLN A 365 7.61 -0.40 4.40
C GLN A 365 7.99 0.76 5.33
N SER A 366 7.74 0.63 6.63
CA SER A 366 7.96 1.68 7.61
C SER A 366 8.36 1.07 8.95
N PRO A 367 9.39 1.58 9.64
CA PRO A 367 9.82 1.06 10.94
C PRO A 367 8.92 1.51 12.10
N TYR A 368 8.06 2.50 11.88
CA TYR A 368 7.20 3.10 12.90
C TYR A 368 6.07 2.17 13.35
N PRO A 369 5.55 2.35 14.57
CA PRO A 369 4.66 1.40 15.23
C PRO A 369 3.39 1.08 14.43
N VAL A 370 2.86 -0.12 14.67
CA VAL A 370 1.56 -0.56 14.14
C VAL A 370 0.57 -0.76 15.27
N ILE A 371 -0.63 -0.19 15.15
CA ILE A 371 -1.73 -0.34 16.12
C ILE A 371 -2.73 -1.37 15.59
N LEU A 372 -3.07 -2.35 16.43
CA LEU A 372 -4.13 -3.32 16.20
C LEU A 372 -5.39 -2.84 16.92
N SER A 373 -6.37 -2.32 16.17
CA SER A 373 -7.69 -1.96 16.71
C SER A 373 -8.58 -3.19 16.77
N LEU A 374 -8.78 -3.73 17.96
CA LEU A 374 -9.61 -4.91 18.17
C LEU A 374 -11.07 -4.52 18.41
N GLU A 375 -11.97 -5.00 17.55
CA GLU A 375 -13.39 -5.06 17.82
C GLU A 375 -13.73 -6.48 18.29
N ASN A 376 -13.88 -6.66 19.61
CA ASN A 376 -13.89 -7.98 20.23
C ASN A 376 -15.31 -8.46 20.56
N HIS A 377 -15.72 -9.56 19.93
CA HIS A 377 -16.99 -10.28 20.13
C HIS A 377 -16.77 -11.73 20.61
N CYS A 378 -15.56 -12.06 21.07
CA CYS A 378 -15.21 -13.40 21.55
C CYS A 378 -15.57 -13.59 23.04
N GLY A 379 -15.93 -14.81 23.44
CA GLY A 379 -15.97 -15.19 24.86
C GLY A 379 -14.59 -15.23 25.51
N LEU A 380 -14.54 -15.27 26.84
CA LEU A 380 -13.30 -15.13 27.64
C LEU A 380 -12.21 -16.14 27.25
N GLU A 381 -12.59 -17.40 26.97
CA GLU A 381 -11.64 -18.44 26.56
C GLU A 381 -10.95 -18.10 25.23
N GLN A 382 -11.73 -17.68 24.23
CA GLN A 382 -11.18 -17.31 22.93
C GLN A 382 -10.43 -15.97 22.97
N GLN A 383 -10.79 -15.05 23.87
CA GLN A 383 -9.97 -13.85 24.14
C GLN A 383 -8.59 -14.20 24.71
N ALA A 384 -8.52 -15.16 25.63
CA ALA A 384 -7.24 -15.67 26.13
C ALA A 384 -6.43 -16.33 24.99
N THR A 385 -7.10 -17.03 24.07
CA THR A 385 -6.46 -17.56 22.85
C THR A 385 -5.96 -16.46 21.91
N MET A 386 -6.70 -15.37 21.72
CA MET A 386 -6.23 -14.20 20.96
C MET A 386 -4.94 -13.62 21.57
N ALA A 387 -4.92 -13.43 22.89
CA ALA A 387 -3.74 -12.93 23.59
C ALA A 387 -2.53 -13.88 23.45
N ARG A 388 -2.76 -15.20 23.55
CA ARG A 388 -1.72 -16.22 23.35
C ARG A 388 -1.14 -16.20 21.94
N HIS A 389 -2.00 -16.10 20.92
CA HIS A 389 -1.57 -15.97 19.52
C HIS A 389 -0.74 -14.70 19.31
N MET A 390 -1.21 -13.55 19.81
CA MET A 390 -0.45 -12.29 19.71
C MET A 390 0.94 -12.41 20.37
N ARG A 391 1.02 -12.91 21.61
CA ARG A 391 2.30 -13.06 22.33
C ARG A 391 3.24 -14.05 21.63
N SER A 392 2.75 -15.23 21.25
CA SER A 392 3.60 -16.27 20.65
C SER A 392 4.09 -15.92 19.24
N ILE A 393 3.26 -15.23 18.45
CA ILE A 393 3.57 -14.96 17.04
C ILE A 393 4.37 -13.66 16.90
N LEU A 394 3.97 -12.59 17.60
CA LEU A 394 4.64 -11.29 17.50
C LEU A 394 5.89 -11.21 18.38
N GLY A 395 5.96 -11.99 19.47
CA GLY A 395 7.10 -12.00 20.39
C GLY A 395 7.48 -10.58 20.84
N ASP A 396 8.76 -10.22 20.68
CA ASP A 396 9.30 -8.92 21.08
C ASP A 396 8.72 -7.73 20.30
N MET A 397 8.07 -7.97 19.16
CA MET A 397 7.37 -6.91 18.43
C MET A 397 6.15 -6.44 19.22
N LEU A 398 5.47 -7.30 19.97
CA LEU A 398 4.30 -6.93 20.75
C LEU A 398 4.72 -6.15 21.99
N LEU A 399 4.18 -4.93 22.14
CA LEU A 399 4.37 -4.16 23.36
C LEU A 399 3.39 -4.62 24.44
N THR A 400 3.91 -5.26 25.49
CA THR A 400 3.08 -5.77 26.60
C THR A 400 3.26 -5.00 27.90
N GLU A 401 4.25 -4.13 27.99
CA GLU A 401 4.57 -3.32 29.16
C GLU A 401 4.96 -1.90 28.73
N PRO A 402 4.80 -0.89 29.60
CA PRO A 402 5.32 0.45 29.34
C PRO A 402 6.84 0.43 29.07
N LEU A 403 7.32 1.38 28.27
CA LEU A 403 8.75 1.51 27.99
C LEU A 403 9.53 1.80 29.28
N GLU A 404 10.67 1.13 29.46
CA GLU A 404 11.51 1.28 30.65
C GLU A 404 11.89 2.74 30.91
N GLY A 405 11.78 3.17 32.17
CA GLY A 405 12.12 4.52 32.60
C GLY A 405 11.17 5.62 32.13
N GLN A 406 10.04 5.27 31.48
CA GLN A 406 9.01 6.23 31.10
C GLN A 406 7.81 6.19 32.04
N ASP A 407 7.19 7.36 32.20
CA ASP A 407 5.90 7.47 32.86
C ASP A 407 4.83 6.73 32.04
N PRO A 408 4.13 5.72 32.61
CA PRO A 408 3.10 4.97 31.92
C PRO A 408 1.90 5.83 31.49
N HIS A 409 1.77 7.06 32.00
CA HIS A 409 0.70 7.99 31.65
C HIS A 409 1.03 8.91 30.47
N HIS A 410 2.29 8.93 30.01
CA HIS A 410 2.71 9.68 28.83
C HIS A 410 2.72 8.80 27.58
N LEU A 411 2.16 9.31 26.48
CA LEU A 411 2.23 8.64 25.18
C LEU A 411 3.65 8.75 24.62
N PRO A 412 4.34 7.63 24.34
CA PRO A 412 5.66 7.68 23.71
C PRO A 412 5.60 8.21 22.29
N SER A 413 6.76 8.60 21.78
CA SER A 413 6.92 9.03 20.39
C SER A 413 6.95 7.85 19.42
N PRO A 414 6.63 8.07 18.13
CA PRO A 414 6.83 7.06 17.09
C PRO A 414 8.28 6.55 17.04
N GLU A 415 9.28 7.42 17.28
CA GLU A 415 10.69 7.03 17.30
C GLU A 415 10.99 5.98 18.37
N GLN A 416 10.47 6.18 19.58
CA GLN A 416 10.66 5.25 20.71
C GLN A 416 9.91 3.92 20.51
N LEU A 417 8.86 3.92 19.69
CA LEU A 417 8.02 2.77 19.41
C LEU A 417 8.37 2.06 18.09
N LYS A 418 9.54 2.34 17.50
CA LYS A 418 9.98 1.65 16.28
C LYS A 418 10.02 0.14 16.49
N GLY A 419 9.48 -0.59 15.51
CA GLY A 419 9.40 -2.05 15.55
C GLY A 419 8.37 -2.61 16.55
N LYS A 420 7.53 -1.76 17.16
CA LYS A 420 6.52 -2.20 18.13
C LYS A 420 5.11 -2.26 17.55
N VAL A 421 4.37 -3.28 17.97
CA VAL A 421 2.96 -3.51 17.69
C VAL A 421 2.18 -3.25 18.98
N LEU A 422 1.24 -2.32 18.93
CA LEU A 422 0.40 -1.92 20.05
C LEU A 422 -1.00 -2.50 19.87
N VAL A 423 -1.64 -2.88 20.97
CA VAL A 423 -3.03 -3.35 20.95
C VAL A 423 -3.92 -2.26 21.50
N LYS A 424 -4.88 -1.83 20.69
CA LYS A 424 -6.00 -1.01 21.11
C LYS A 424 -7.16 -1.92 21.49
N GLY A 425 -7.56 -1.84 22.76
CA GLY A 425 -8.64 -2.65 23.32
C GLY A 425 -9.07 -2.18 24.70
N LYS A 426 -10.05 -2.87 25.29
CA LYS A 426 -10.46 -2.62 26.68
C LYS A 426 -9.38 -3.11 27.64
N LYS A 427 -9.19 -2.38 28.74
CA LYS A 427 -8.24 -2.71 29.81
C LYS A 427 -8.98 -2.82 31.14
N LEU A 428 -8.74 -3.91 31.86
CA LEU A 428 -9.23 -4.09 33.22
C LEU A 428 -8.57 -3.06 34.14
N PRO A 429 -9.31 -2.51 35.13
CA PRO A 429 -8.71 -1.67 36.16
C PRO A 429 -7.62 -2.45 36.89
N GLU A 430 -6.47 -1.81 37.13
CA GLU A 430 -5.49 -2.35 38.07
C GLU A 430 -6.18 -2.47 39.43
N LEU A 431 -6.17 -3.67 40.03
CA LEU A 431 -6.74 -3.89 41.36
C LEU A 431 -5.94 -3.05 42.37
N TRP A 432 -6.41 -1.86 42.67
CA TRP A 432 -5.84 -1.03 43.73
C TRP A 432 -6.05 -1.72 45.07
N HIS A 433 -4.96 -2.13 45.71
CA HIS A 433 -4.92 -2.50 47.12
C HIS A 433 -5.25 -1.26 47.98
N GLU A 434 -6.51 -1.11 48.39
CA GLU A 434 -6.93 -0.30 49.54
C GLU A 434 -8.05 -1.07 50.29
N PRO A 435 -7.87 -1.43 51.58
CA PRO A 435 -8.79 -2.30 52.29
C PRO A 435 -9.86 -1.49 53.03
N ARG A 436 -11.04 -1.27 52.43
CA ARG A 436 -12.30 -0.94 53.15
C ARG A 436 -13.46 -1.45 52.28
N GLY A 437 -14.12 -2.57 52.59
CA GLY A 437 -14.87 -2.80 53.81
C GLY A 437 -16.23 -2.10 53.71
N VAL A 438 -17.20 -2.69 53.00
CA VAL A 438 -18.64 -2.79 53.35
C VAL A 438 -19.31 -3.73 52.33
N THR A 439 -19.95 -4.76 52.89
CA THR A 439 -20.88 -5.71 52.29
C THR A 439 -22.16 -5.07 51.77
N SER A 440 -22.66 -5.47 50.60
CA SER A 440 -24.01 -6.03 50.43
C SER A 440 -24.20 -6.48 48.99
N LEU A 441 -24.56 -7.74 48.81
CA LEU A 441 -24.93 -8.37 47.55
C LEU A 441 -26.33 -7.90 47.14
N MET A 442 -26.49 -7.43 45.90
CA MET A 442 -27.77 -7.49 45.18
C MET A 442 -27.47 -7.81 43.72
N GLU A 443 -28.11 -8.87 43.22
CA GLU A 443 -28.05 -9.33 41.83
C GLU A 443 -28.78 -8.32 40.91
N PRO A 444 -28.30 -8.04 39.70
CA PRO A 444 -29.06 -7.23 38.73
C PRO A 444 -29.94 -8.14 37.87
N GLU A 445 -31.23 -7.81 37.83
CA GLU A 445 -32.17 -8.24 36.80
C GLU A 445 -31.80 -7.58 35.46
N GLU A 446 -32.05 -8.31 34.37
CA GLU A 446 -31.81 -7.91 32.99
C GLU A 446 -32.77 -6.79 32.58
N GLU A 447 -32.25 -5.64 32.14
CA GLU A 447 -33.03 -4.63 31.42
C GLU A 447 -32.39 -4.37 30.05
N GLU A 448 -33.21 -4.61 29.03
CA GLU A 448 -32.95 -4.38 27.60
C GLU A 448 -32.80 -2.88 27.32
N GLU A 449 -31.90 -2.54 26.40
CA GLU A 449 -31.67 -1.15 25.95
C GLU A 449 -32.86 -0.67 25.10
N GLU A 450 -33.80 0.07 25.69
CA GLU A 450 -34.71 0.94 24.95
C GLU A 450 -34.21 2.40 24.99
N GLU A 451 -34.09 2.99 23.80
CA GLU A 451 -33.80 4.40 23.56
C GLU A 451 -35.00 5.25 24.02
N GLU A 452 -34.79 6.22 24.91
CA GLU A 452 -35.74 7.32 25.08
C GLU A 452 -35.05 8.70 25.02
N GLU A 453 -35.60 9.52 24.12
CA GLU A 453 -35.49 10.97 24.12
C GLU A 453 -36.19 11.54 25.35
N GLU A 454 -35.60 12.52 26.03
CA GLU A 454 -36.36 13.70 26.47
C GLU A 454 -35.42 14.85 26.86
N GLU A 455 -35.69 16.02 26.27
CA GLU A 455 -35.23 17.31 26.76
C GLU A 455 -36.06 17.68 27.99
N GLU A 456 -35.45 18.23 29.05
CA GLU A 456 -36.17 19.25 29.82
C GLU A 456 -35.30 20.31 30.49
N LYS A 457 -35.95 21.46 30.68
CA LYS A 457 -35.40 22.79 30.95
C LYS A 457 -34.79 22.95 32.34
N LEU A 458 -33.93 23.96 32.36
CA LEU A 458 -33.21 24.59 33.46
C LEU A 458 -34.05 24.85 34.72
N GLN A 459 -33.57 24.40 35.90
CA GLN A 459 -33.30 25.27 37.06
C GLN A 459 -32.57 24.54 38.21
N GLU A 460 -31.85 25.34 39.00
CA GLU A 460 -31.11 25.05 40.24
C GLU A 460 -29.67 24.48 40.13
N ARG A 461 -28.73 25.44 40.06
CA ARG A 461 -27.27 25.30 40.10
C ARG A 461 -26.79 25.34 41.55
N SER A 462 -26.51 24.18 42.14
CA SER A 462 -25.57 24.00 43.27
C SER A 462 -25.45 22.51 43.65
N SER A 463 -26.56 21.75 43.56
CA SER A 463 -26.58 20.31 43.88
C SER A 463 -26.28 19.38 42.69
N ARG A 464 -26.23 19.92 41.46
CA ARG A 464 -26.02 19.14 40.23
C ARG A 464 -24.58 18.65 40.04
N GLU A 465 -23.56 19.37 40.48
CA GLU A 465 -22.16 18.93 40.28
C GLU A 465 -21.80 17.70 41.11
N VAL A 466 -22.31 17.59 42.34
CA VAL A 466 -22.12 16.42 43.19
C VAL A 466 -22.93 15.23 42.67
N ALA A 467 -24.17 15.46 42.23
CA ALA A 467 -25.04 14.42 41.67
C ALA A 467 -24.53 13.92 40.30
N ILE A 468 -23.99 14.79 39.44
CA ILE A 468 -23.37 14.41 38.16
C ILE A 468 -22.07 13.64 38.43
N ARG A 469 -21.20 14.10 39.35
CA ARG A 469 -19.99 13.35 39.73
C ARG A 469 -20.32 11.98 40.31
N ALA A 470 -21.34 11.88 41.17
CA ALA A 470 -21.79 10.61 41.74
C ALA A 470 -22.37 9.68 40.67
N ARG A 471 -23.21 10.18 39.75
CA ARG A 471 -23.78 9.39 38.64
C ARG A 471 -22.72 8.96 37.62
N VAL A 472 -21.77 9.83 37.28
CA VAL A 472 -20.62 9.50 36.42
C VAL A 472 -19.72 8.48 37.12
N SER A 473 -19.46 8.62 38.42
CA SER A 473 -18.68 7.65 39.19
C SER A 473 -19.39 6.30 39.31
N LEU A 474 -20.71 6.28 39.48
CA LEU A 474 -21.50 5.04 39.56
C LEU A 474 -21.58 4.37 38.19
N ALA A 475 -21.80 5.13 37.12
CA ALA A 475 -21.79 4.63 35.74
C ALA A 475 -20.40 4.11 35.35
N TRP A 476 -19.32 4.78 35.78
CA TRP A 476 -17.96 4.32 35.58
C TRP A 476 -17.67 3.04 36.36
N TRP A 477 -18.16 2.92 37.60
CA TRP A 477 -18.04 1.70 38.41
C TRP A 477 -18.84 0.53 37.80
N LEU A 478 -20.08 0.77 37.34
CA LEU A 478 -20.89 -0.24 36.65
C LEU A 478 -20.27 -0.68 35.33
N LEU A 479 -19.67 0.25 34.58
CA LEU A 479 -18.92 -0.07 33.37
C LEU A 479 -17.68 -0.91 33.67
N GLN A 480 -16.93 -0.58 34.72
CA GLN A 480 -15.80 -1.39 35.16
C GLN A 480 -16.21 -2.80 35.61
N ALA A 481 -17.36 -2.93 36.28
CA ALA A 481 -17.92 -4.23 36.65
C ALA A 481 -18.36 -5.04 35.41
N LYS A 482 -18.98 -4.39 34.41
CA LYS A 482 -19.33 -5.02 33.13
C LYS A 482 -18.09 -5.43 32.33
N ASP A 483 -17.06 -4.58 32.27
CA ASP A 483 -15.79 -4.90 31.58
C ASP A 483 -15.03 -6.03 32.29
N ALA A 484 -15.07 -6.10 33.62
CA ALA A 484 -14.53 -7.20 34.40
C ALA A 484 -15.21 -8.56 34.13
N LEU A 485 -16.47 -8.54 33.67
CA LEU A 485 -17.21 -9.73 33.25
C LEU A 485 -16.97 -10.10 31.77
N GLN A 486 -16.48 -9.18 30.95
CA GLN A 486 -16.43 -9.32 29.49
C GLN A 486 -15.01 -9.32 28.90
N VAL A 487 -13.97 -8.99 29.67
CA VAL A 487 -12.58 -8.92 29.17
C VAL A 487 -11.69 -9.93 29.90
N ALA A 488 -11.04 -10.81 29.14
CA ALA A 488 -10.08 -11.75 29.68
C ALA A 488 -8.82 -11.03 30.21
N PRO A 489 -8.29 -11.38 31.39
CA PRO A 489 -7.07 -10.78 31.94
C PRO A 489 -5.88 -10.81 30.99
N GLU A 490 -5.73 -11.90 30.22
CA GLU A 490 -4.65 -12.08 29.25
C GLU A 490 -4.73 -11.05 28.11
N LEU A 491 -5.94 -10.74 27.65
CA LEU A 491 -6.19 -9.76 26.60
C LEU A 491 -6.04 -8.33 27.14
N SER A 492 -6.51 -8.06 28.35
CA SER A 492 -6.26 -6.79 29.03
C SER A 492 -4.76 -6.51 29.20
N ALA A 493 -3.98 -7.54 29.53
CA ALA A 493 -2.54 -7.41 29.79
C ALA A 493 -1.70 -7.10 28.54
N VAL A 494 -2.27 -7.11 27.33
CA VAL A 494 -1.57 -6.64 26.11
C VAL A 494 -1.95 -5.21 25.72
N VAL A 495 -2.89 -4.58 26.44
CA VAL A 495 -3.29 -3.18 26.24
C VAL A 495 -2.47 -2.27 27.15
N VAL A 496 -1.52 -1.54 26.56
CA VAL A 496 -0.60 -0.65 27.29
C VAL A 496 -1.01 0.80 27.13
N TYR A 497 -0.65 1.41 25.99
CA TYR A 497 -0.83 2.84 25.70
C TYR A 497 -2.11 3.18 24.94
N CYS A 498 -2.86 2.17 24.47
CA CYS A 498 -4.03 2.35 23.60
C CYS A 498 -5.31 1.83 24.24
N GLN A 499 -5.65 2.33 25.43
CA GLN A 499 -6.82 1.90 26.17
C GLN A 499 -8.11 2.46 25.56
N ALA A 500 -8.97 1.58 25.05
CA ALA A 500 -10.28 1.98 24.54
C ALA A 500 -11.24 2.28 25.70
N VAL A 501 -11.77 3.50 25.76
CA VAL A 501 -12.76 3.93 26.76
C VAL A 501 -13.94 4.67 26.11
N PRO A 502 -15.14 4.61 26.71
CA PRO A 502 -16.23 5.50 26.33
C PRO A 502 -15.82 6.95 26.48
N PHE A 503 -16.22 7.78 25.51
CA PHE A 503 -15.84 9.19 25.50
C PHE A 503 -16.53 9.94 26.64
N PRO A 504 -15.78 10.56 27.57
CA PRO A 504 -16.35 11.22 28.75
C PRO A 504 -16.97 12.60 28.44
N GLY A 505 -16.89 13.06 27.18
CA GLY A 505 -17.28 14.40 26.76
C GLY A 505 -16.10 15.36 26.68
N LEU A 506 -16.21 16.39 25.83
CA LEU A 506 -15.13 17.34 25.55
C LEU A 506 -14.64 18.06 26.81
N ALA A 507 -15.55 18.56 27.65
CA ALA A 507 -15.19 19.28 28.87
C ALA A 507 -14.39 18.42 29.88
N GLN A 508 -14.77 17.15 30.04
CA GLN A 508 -14.07 16.24 30.94
C GLN A 508 -12.72 15.83 30.35
N ALA A 509 -12.66 15.52 29.05
CA ALA A 509 -11.42 15.16 28.37
C ALA A 509 -10.38 16.29 28.41
N LEU A 510 -10.81 17.55 28.28
CA LEU A 510 -9.92 18.72 28.34
C LEU A 510 -9.46 19.07 29.76
N SER A 511 -10.32 18.86 30.77
CA SER A 511 -9.97 19.16 32.17
C SER A 511 -9.09 18.11 32.82
N HIS A 512 -9.20 16.84 32.39
CA HIS A 512 -8.47 15.71 32.94
C HIS A 512 -7.89 14.87 31.81
N PRO A 513 -6.85 15.35 31.11
CA PRO A 513 -6.28 14.64 29.98
C PRO A 513 -5.66 13.32 30.44
N ARG A 514 -6.06 12.23 29.79
CA ARG A 514 -5.51 10.90 29.98
C ARG A 514 -4.98 10.39 28.64
N PRO A 515 -3.72 10.68 28.28
CA PRO A 515 -3.20 10.47 26.93
C PRO A 515 -3.32 9.02 26.42
N CYS A 516 -3.25 8.04 27.33
CA CYS A 516 -3.33 6.62 26.99
C CYS A 516 -4.76 6.10 26.82
N GLU A 517 -5.77 6.91 27.19
CA GLU A 517 -7.19 6.61 26.99
C GLU A 517 -7.65 7.19 25.64
N MET A 518 -8.26 6.36 24.80
CA MET A 518 -8.73 6.72 23.47
C MET A 518 -10.17 6.32 23.23
N SER A 519 -10.87 7.14 22.45
CA SER A 519 -12.25 6.90 22.04
C SER A 519 -12.34 6.80 20.53
N SER A 520 -13.20 5.90 20.04
CA SER A 520 -13.49 5.74 18.61
C SER A 520 -14.87 6.29 18.30
N PHE A 521 -14.97 7.01 17.19
CA PHE A 521 -16.21 7.67 16.78
C PHE A 521 -16.59 7.24 15.37
N SER A 522 -17.88 6.97 15.17
CA SER A 522 -18.43 6.96 13.83
C SER A 522 -18.33 8.36 13.22
N GLU A 523 -18.31 8.45 11.90
CA GLU A 523 -18.25 9.73 11.19
C GLU A 523 -19.37 10.69 11.63
N ARG A 524 -20.59 10.18 11.84
CA ARG A 524 -21.73 10.97 12.33
C ARG A 524 -21.44 11.56 13.72
N LYS A 525 -20.92 10.75 14.65
CA LYS A 525 -20.60 11.21 16.02
C LYS A 525 -19.44 12.20 16.02
N ALA A 526 -18.39 11.95 15.23
CA ALA A 526 -17.27 12.87 15.07
C ALA A 526 -17.72 14.23 14.53
N ARG A 527 -18.55 14.25 13.48
CA ARG A 527 -19.13 15.49 12.92
C ARG A 527 -19.97 16.27 13.94
N LYS A 528 -20.71 15.57 14.80
CA LYS A 528 -21.48 16.20 15.89
C LYS A 528 -20.53 16.88 16.89
N LEU A 529 -19.50 16.17 17.36
CA LEU A 529 -18.52 16.71 18.30
C LEU A 529 -17.73 17.91 17.73
N ILE A 530 -17.36 17.87 16.45
CA ILE A 530 -16.68 18.99 15.78
C ILE A 530 -17.57 20.24 15.79
N LYS A 531 -18.87 20.10 15.52
CA LYS A 531 -19.83 21.22 15.58
C LYS A 531 -20.04 21.76 17.00
N GLU A 532 -20.00 20.89 18.00
CA GLU A 532 -20.13 21.27 19.41
C GLU A 532 -18.89 22.00 19.94
N ALA A 533 -17.71 21.71 19.38
CA ALA A 533 -16.45 22.33 19.79
C ALA A 533 -16.27 23.79 19.31
N GLY A 534 -17.07 24.22 18.31
CA GLY A 534 -17.01 25.57 17.71
C GLY A 534 -16.38 25.54 16.33
#